data_AF-A0A8X6I0U0-F1
#
_entry.id   AF-A0A8X6I0U0-F1
#
_cell.length_a   1.000
_cell.length_b   1.000
_cell.length_c   1.000
_cell.angle_alpha   90.00
_cell.angle_beta   90.00
_cell.angle_gamma   90.00
#
_symmetry.space_group_name_H-M   'P 1'
#
loop_
_entity.id
_entity.type
_entity.pdbx_description
1 polymer ?
#
loop_
_entity_poly.entity_id
_entity_poly.type
_entity_poly.pdbx_seq_one_letter_code
_entity_poly.pdbx_strand_id
1 'polypeptide(L)'
;MKFHVFMRAVRFLYLLGVVYIAVAYGTARAEPAGPSSKMGIVGDHLNPAGKPRTKVISTKYGELRGFIATLPNRQLQPVEVYLGVPYASPPISALRFMPPVTPAHWKGTRNADRFGPVCPQKPPDITNETEALKTMTAGRLEYLKKLYPFLRNQSEDCLYLNIYAPLRSFASNNSYLKIEITAFHQNMNYEIK
;
A
#
# COMPACT_ATOMS: atom_id res chain seq x y z
N MET A 1 22.93 4.23 28.59
CA MET A 1 23.55 3.51 29.72
C MET A 1 24.61 2.56 29.18
N LYS A 2 25.77 2.49 29.85
CA LYS A 2 26.96 1.72 29.46
C LYS A 2 26.63 0.24 29.27
N PHE A 3 27.00 -0.33 28.12
CA PHE A 3 27.05 -1.79 27.96
C PHE A 3 28.43 -2.29 28.40
N HIS A 4 28.49 -2.95 29.55
CA HIS A 4 29.64 -3.76 29.93
C HIS A 4 29.46 -5.15 29.31
N VAL A 5 30.20 -5.44 28.24
CA VAL A 5 30.33 -6.81 27.74
C VAL A 5 31.35 -7.51 28.62
N PHE A 6 30.89 -8.50 29.38
CA PHE A 6 31.76 -9.34 30.22
C PHE A 6 32.43 -10.39 29.32
N MET A 7 33.57 -10.03 28.74
CA MET A 7 34.37 -10.95 27.93
C MET A 7 35.23 -11.80 28.87
N ARG A 8 34.71 -12.95 29.31
CA ARG A 8 35.56 -13.99 29.92
C ARG A 8 36.31 -14.70 28.80
N ALA A 9 37.62 -14.45 28.73
CA ALA A 9 38.55 -15.16 27.88
C ALA A 9 38.53 -16.65 28.22
N VAL A 10 38.12 -17.49 27.27
CA VAL A 10 38.26 -18.94 27.38
C VAL A 10 39.55 -19.31 26.66
N ARG A 11 40.54 -19.78 27.43
CA ARG A 11 41.79 -20.35 26.93
C ARG A 11 41.46 -21.56 26.03
N PHE A 12 41.91 -21.50 24.79
CA PHE A 12 41.88 -22.61 23.84
C PHE A 12 42.93 -23.65 24.24
N LEU A 13 42.49 -24.82 24.71
CA LEU A 13 43.27 -26.05 24.56
C LEU A 13 42.68 -26.80 23.38
N TYR A 14 43.39 -26.76 22.25
CA TYR A 14 43.16 -27.65 21.12
C TYR A 14 43.57 -29.05 21.55
N LEU A 15 42.64 -30.01 21.57
CA LEU A 15 42.92 -31.43 21.36
C LEU A 15 41.58 -32.18 21.23
N LEU A 16 41.49 -32.96 20.16
CA LEU A 16 40.44 -33.92 19.80
C LEU A 16 39.16 -33.31 19.19
N GLY A 17 39.06 -33.48 17.87
CA GLY A 17 37.94 -33.07 17.05
C GLY A 17 36.61 -33.69 17.48
N VAL A 18 35.70 -32.82 17.90
CA VAL A 18 34.25 -33.04 17.82
C VAL A 18 33.63 -31.69 17.44
N VAL A 19 33.06 -31.60 16.24
CA VAL A 19 32.26 -30.43 15.84
C VAL A 19 30.91 -30.55 16.54
N TYR A 20 30.73 -29.83 17.64
CA TYR A 20 29.42 -29.67 18.26
C TYR A 20 28.65 -28.55 17.55
N ILE A 21 27.55 -28.90 16.87
CA ILE A 21 26.57 -27.92 16.40
C ILE A 21 25.74 -27.49 17.61
N ALA A 22 25.95 -26.27 18.10
CA ALA A 22 25.09 -25.68 19.11
C ALA A 22 23.82 -25.11 18.43
N VAL A 23 22.66 -25.69 18.70
CA VAL A 23 21.36 -25.10 18.36
C VAL A 23 21.02 -24.07 19.43
N ALA A 24 21.02 -22.78 19.06
CA ALA A 24 20.56 -21.71 19.93
C ALA A 24 19.02 -21.65 19.91
N TYR A 25 18.38 -22.03 21.00
CA TYR A 25 16.96 -21.76 21.22
C TYR A 25 16.82 -20.36 21.83
N GLY A 26 16.47 -19.37 21.01
CA GLY A 26 16.08 -18.05 21.50
C GLY A 26 14.60 -18.04 21.89
N THR A 27 14.29 -17.95 23.18
CA THR A 27 12.92 -17.62 23.61
C THR A 27 12.71 -16.12 23.46
N ALA A 28 12.13 -15.69 22.34
CA ALA A 28 11.67 -14.32 22.19
C ALA A 28 10.45 -14.10 23.09
N ARG A 29 10.60 -13.30 24.14
CA ARG A 29 9.47 -12.76 24.91
C ARG A 29 8.84 -11.67 24.04
N ALA A 30 7.64 -11.92 23.53
CA ALA A 30 6.82 -10.85 22.97
C ALA A 30 6.39 -9.93 24.12
N GLU A 31 6.91 -8.71 24.17
CA GLU A 31 6.34 -7.68 25.02
C GLU A 31 4.93 -7.33 24.51
N PRO A 32 3.92 -7.21 25.39
CA PRO A 32 2.60 -6.78 24.99
C PRO A 32 2.70 -5.35 24.45
N ALA A 33 2.29 -5.16 23.19
CA ALA A 33 2.15 -3.85 22.59
C ALA A 33 1.26 -2.99 23.50
N GLY A 34 1.86 -1.92 24.06
CA GLY A 34 1.11 -0.90 24.79
C GLY A 34 0.01 -0.29 23.92
N PRO A 35 -0.97 0.40 24.53
CA PRO A 35 -2.14 0.88 23.82
C PRO A 35 -1.71 1.76 22.66
N SER A 36 -1.94 1.25 21.44
CA SER A 36 -1.64 1.91 20.19
C SER A 36 -2.25 3.30 20.23
N SER A 37 -1.37 4.31 20.18
CA SER A 37 -1.73 5.62 19.65
C SER A 37 -2.57 5.38 18.38
N LYS A 38 -3.70 6.09 18.28
CA LYS A 38 -4.68 5.96 17.20
C LYS A 38 -3.96 5.71 15.88
N MET A 39 -4.03 4.48 15.38
CA MET A 39 -3.63 4.14 14.02
C MET A 39 -4.58 4.95 13.14
N GLY A 40 -4.12 6.11 12.67
CA GLY A 40 -4.85 6.89 11.68
C GLY A 40 -5.25 5.94 10.56
N ILE A 41 -6.51 6.01 10.15
CA ILE A 41 -6.99 5.19 9.04
C ILE A 41 -6.06 5.51 7.86
N VAL A 42 -5.66 4.51 7.08
CA VAL A 42 -4.78 4.66 5.89
C VAL A 42 -5.22 5.85 5.00
N GLY A 43 -6.50 6.24 5.04
CA GLY A 43 -7.05 7.42 4.38
C GLY A 43 -6.51 8.79 4.85
N ASP A 44 -6.12 8.98 6.11
CA ASP A 44 -5.68 10.29 6.62
C ASP A 44 -4.34 10.71 5.99
N HIS A 45 -3.44 9.74 5.78
CA HIS A 45 -2.15 9.94 5.12
C HIS A 45 -2.28 10.09 3.60
N LEU A 46 -3.45 9.86 3.02
CA LEU A 46 -3.73 10.02 1.59
C LEU A 46 -4.63 11.23 1.28
N ASN A 47 -5.06 11.98 2.29
CA ASN A 47 -5.73 13.28 2.07
C ASN A 47 -4.73 14.31 1.50
N PRO A 48 -4.94 14.88 0.31
CA PRO A 48 -3.99 15.83 -0.29
C PRO A 48 -4.02 17.23 0.36
N ALA A 49 -5.02 17.55 1.17
CA ALA A 49 -5.16 18.87 1.79
C ALA A 49 -3.95 19.23 2.66
N GLY A 50 -3.34 20.40 2.41
CA GLY A 50 -2.19 20.89 3.16
C GLY A 50 -0.86 20.17 2.87
N LYS A 51 -0.82 19.24 1.91
CA LYS A 51 0.41 18.50 1.57
C LYS A 51 1.22 19.20 0.47
N PRO A 52 2.56 19.15 0.51
CA PRO A 52 3.41 19.65 -0.56
C PRO A 52 3.07 18.97 -1.89
N ARG A 53 3.10 19.72 -2.99
CA ARG A 53 2.88 19.16 -4.33
C ARG A 53 4.18 18.59 -4.89
N THR A 54 4.09 17.52 -5.68
CA THR A 54 5.25 17.02 -6.43
C THR A 54 5.64 18.01 -7.52
N LYS A 55 6.83 17.80 -8.10
CA LYS A 55 7.14 18.34 -9.42
C LYS A 55 6.16 17.78 -10.45
N VAL A 56 5.97 18.53 -11.53
CA VAL A 56 5.20 18.05 -12.68
C VAL A 56 6.03 16.99 -13.40
N ILE A 57 5.41 15.85 -13.69
CA ILE A 57 6.02 14.75 -14.43
C ILE A 57 5.35 14.66 -15.80
N SER A 58 6.17 14.59 -16.85
CA SER A 58 5.69 14.33 -18.21
C SER A 58 5.52 12.83 -18.44
N THR A 59 4.35 12.41 -18.89
CA THR A 59 4.06 11.05 -19.34
C THR A 59 3.78 11.04 -20.85
N LYS A 60 3.69 9.85 -21.45
CA LYS A 60 3.30 9.70 -22.87
C LYS A 60 1.98 10.39 -23.22
N TYR A 61 1.05 10.47 -22.27
CA TYR A 61 -0.32 10.93 -22.50
C TYR A 61 -0.58 12.38 -22.03
N GLY A 62 0.34 12.96 -21.26
CA GLY A 62 0.23 14.31 -20.74
C GLY A 62 0.97 14.51 -19.42
N GLU A 63 0.86 15.71 -18.88
CA GLU A 63 1.53 16.10 -17.64
C GLU A 63 0.72 15.70 -16.40
N LEU A 64 1.42 15.24 -15.36
CA LEU A 64 0.84 14.81 -14.09
C LEU A 64 1.45 15.56 -12.91
N ARG A 65 0.62 15.86 -11.91
CA ARG A 65 1.06 16.42 -10.64
C ARG A 65 0.38 15.70 -9.48
N GLY A 66 1.18 15.16 -8.56
CA GLY A 66 0.73 14.50 -7.35
C GLY A 66 0.97 15.34 -6.10
N PHE A 67 1.03 14.67 -4.96
CA PHE A 67 1.37 15.27 -3.66
C PHE A 67 2.37 14.38 -2.89
N ILE A 68 3.04 14.98 -1.91
CA ILE A 68 4.01 14.29 -1.06
C ILE A 68 3.32 13.91 0.25
N ALA A 69 3.31 12.61 0.57
CA ALA A 69 2.78 12.08 1.81
C ALA A 69 3.92 11.73 2.76
N THR A 70 3.86 12.27 3.99
CA THR A 70 4.75 11.89 5.09
C THR A 70 4.13 10.73 5.86
N LEU A 71 4.91 9.68 6.06
CA LEU A 71 4.50 8.49 6.80
C LEU A 71 4.69 8.70 8.31
N PRO A 72 3.89 8.05 9.18
CA PRO A 72 3.96 8.24 10.62
C PRO A 72 5.28 7.74 11.23
N ASN A 73 5.95 6.78 10.57
CA ASN A 73 7.27 6.32 10.99
C ASN A 73 8.36 7.28 10.48
N ARG A 74 9.03 7.97 11.41
CA ARG A 74 10.13 8.92 11.14
C ARG A 74 11.33 8.32 10.40
N GLN A 75 11.46 7.00 10.38
CA GLN A 75 12.53 6.31 9.65
C GLN A 75 12.19 6.12 8.17
N LEU A 76 10.91 6.19 7.79
CA LEU A 76 10.48 6.05 6.41
C LEU A 76 10.61 7.38 5.68
N GLN A 77 11.16 7.34 4.47
CA GLN A 77 11.21 8.52 3.61
C GLN A 77 9.79 8.92 3.19
N PRO A 78 9.54 10.23 2.93
CA PRO A 78 8.29 10.67 2.32
C PRO A 78 8.05 9.96 0.98
N VAL A 79 6.79 9.92 0.55
CA VAL A 79 6.38 9.23 -0.67
C VAL A 79 5.70 10.24 -1.60
N GLU A 80 6.09 10.25 -2.87
CA GLU A 80 5.34 10.90 -3.94
C GLU A 80 4.13 10.03 -4.29
N VAL A 81 2.95 10.62 -4.21
CA VAL A 81 1.67 9.94 -4.40
C VAL A 81 0.95 10.52 -5.61
N TYR A 82 0.56 9.64 -6.53
CA TYR A 82 -0.25 9.96 -7.71
C TYR A 82 -1.48 9.06 -7.69
N LEU A 83 -2.65 9.63 -7.45
CA LEU A 83 -3.91 8.89 -7.37
C LEU A 83 -4.76 9.13 -8.63
N GLY A 84 -5.51 8.12 -9.06
CA GLY A 84 -6.50 8.27 -10.14
C GLY A 84 -5.88 8.57 -11.51
N VAL A 85 -4.73 7.97 -11.80
CA VAL A 85 -4.04 8.14 -13.10
C VAL A 85 -4.68 7.20 -14.13
N PRO A 86 -5.25 7.70 -15.24
CA PRO A 86 -5.87 6.83 -16.25
C PRO A 86 -4.79 6.04 -17.00
N TYR A 87 -5.00 4.73 -17.16
CA TYR A 87 -4.08 3.88 -17.92
C TYR A 87 -4.73 3.28 -19.18
N ALA A 88 -6.05 3.38 -19.31
CA ALA A 88 -6.82 2.95 -20.47
C ALA A 88 -8.04 3.85 -20.67
N SER A 89 -8.60 3.80 -21.88
CA SER A 89 -9.88 4.46 -22.19
C SER A 89 -11.04 3.75 -21.47
N PRO A 90 -12.08 4.49 -21.04
CA PRO A 90 -13.21 3.90 -20.33
C PRO A 90 -13.89 2.79 -21.15
N PRO A 91 -14.13 1.59 -20.59
CA PRO A 91 -14.73 0.45 -21.29
C PRO A 91 -16.26 0.58 -21.37
N ILE A 92 -16.76 1.75 -21.76
CA ILE A 92 -18.19 2.08 -21.81
C ILE A 92 -18.78 1.79 -23.19
N SER A 93 -20.07 1.46 -23.24
CA SER A 93 -20.83 1.26 -24.47
C SER A 93 -20.15 0.27 -25.45
N ALA A 94 -19.71 0.74 -26.62
CA ALA A 94 -19.12 -0.10 -27.66
C ALA A 94 -17.76 -0.72 -27.28
N LEU A 95 -17.09 -0.17 -26.25
CA LEU A 95 -15.85 -0.70 -25.71
C LEU A 95 -16.08 -1.75 -24.61
N ARG A 96 -17.33 -1.98 -24.20
CA ARG A 96 -17.64 -2.98 -23.19
C ARG A 96 -17.32 -4.37 -23.72
N PHE A 97 -16.63 -5.17 -22.92
CA PHE A 97 -16.13 -6.51 -23.27
C PHE A 97 -15.09 -6.55 -24.40
N MET A 98 -14.57 -5.39 -24.82
CA MET A 98 -13.41 -5.32 -25.69
C MET A 98 -12.12 -5.23 -24.87
N PRO A 99 -10.96 -5.60 -25.44
CA PRO A 99 -9.68 -5.33 -24.82
C PRO A 99 -9.51 -3.84 -24.48
N PRO A 100 -8.83 -3.49 -23.37
CA PRO A 100 -8.59 -2.10 -23.01
C PRO A 100 -7.86 -1.34 -24.12
N VAL A 101 -8.36 -0.15 -24.44
CA VAL A 101 -7.76 0.74 -25.45
C VAL A 101 -6.89 1.78 -24.76
N THR A 102 -5.84 2.26 -25.44
CA THR A 102 -4.98 3.35 -24.96
C THR A 102 -5.81 4.58 -24.54
N PRO A 103 -5.48 5.26 -23.42
CA PRO A 103 -6.23 6.44 -22.99
C PRO A 103 -5.99 7.62 -23.92
N ALA A 104 -6.97 8.52 -24.00
CA ALA A 104 -6.80 9.79 -24.70
C ALA A 104 -5.73 10.67 -24.03
N HIS A 105 -4.99 11.41 -24.84
CA HIS A 105 -4.07 12.42 -24.33
C HIS A 105 -4.86 13.57 -23.69
N TRP A 106 -4.35 14.14 -22.61
CA TRP A 106 -4.95 15.32 -21.97
C TRP A 106 -4.08 16.56 -22.16
N LYS A 107 -4.73 17.72 -22.21
CA LYS A 107 -4.04 19.02 -22.30
C LYS A 107 -3.77 19.57 -20.90
N GLY A 108 -2.62 20.21 -20.74
CA GLY A 108 -2.18 20.80 -19.47
C GLY A 108 -1.81 19.75 -18.42
N THR A 109 -1.63 20.21 -17.18
CA THR A 109 -1.26 19.36 -16.05
C THR A 109 -2.50 18.79 -15.36
N ARG A 110 -2.62 17.46 -15.33
CA ARG A 110 -3.66 16.75 -14.58
C ARG A 110 -3.23 16.56 -13.13
N ASN A 111 -4.10 16.94 -12.20
CA ASN A 111 -3.91 16.67 -10.77
C ASN A 111 -4.28 15.22 -10.47
N ALA A 112 -3.31 14.46 -9.95
CA ALA A 112 -3.43 13.07 -9.54
C ALA A 112 -3.45 13.00 -8.00
N ASP A 113 -4.43 13.64 -7.39
CA ASP A 113 -4.51 13.78 -5.93
C ASP A 113 -5.77 13.16 -5.30
N ARG A 114 -6.60 12.49 -6.11
CA ARG A 114 -7.82 11.80 -5.68
C ARG A 114 -7.91 10.43 -6.34
N PHE A 115 -8.49 9.48 -5.62
CA PHE A 115 -8.82 8.18 -6.17
C PHE A 115 -9.83 8.33 -7.32
N GLY A 116 -9.62 7.57 -8.39
CA GLY A 116 -10.67 7.32 -9.38
C GLY A 116 -11.79 6.46 -8.79
N PRO A 117 -12.96 6.40 -9.45
CA PRO A 117 -14.03 5.49 -9.06
C PRO A 117 -13.56 4.02 -9.16
N VAL A 118 -14.10 3.16 -8.32
CA VAL A 118 -13.89 1.71 -8.40
C VAL A 118 -14.81 1.11 -9.46
N CYS A 119 -14.46 -0.07 -9.98
CA CYS A 119 -15.31 -0.75 -10.96
C CYS A 119 -16.62 -1.22 -10.32
N PRO A 120 -17.71 -1.33 -11.12
CA PRO A 120 -19.01 -1.74 -10.61
C PRO A 120 -18.94 -3.14 -9.98
N GLN A 121 -19.34 -3.24 -8.72
CA GLN A 121 -19.34 -4.46 -7.93
C GLN A 121 -20.44 -4.41 -6.87
N LYS A 122 -20.96 -5.57 -6.48
CA LYS A 122 -21.93 -5.70 -5.39
C LYS A 122 -21.19 -6.09 -4.11
N PRO A 123 -20.82 -5.13 -3.22
CA PRO A 123 -20.27 -5.49 -1.92
C PRO A 123 -21.35 -6.17 -1.06
N PRO A 124 -20.96 -7.06 -0.13
CA PRO A 124 -21.90 -7.63 0.83
C PRO A 124 -22.49 -6.52 1.71
N ASP A 125 -23.77 -6.69 2.08
CA ASP A 125 -24.42 -5.78 3.01
C ASP A 125 -23.85 -5.99 4.43
N ILE A 126 -23.33 -4.93 5.02
CA ILE A 126 -22.74 -4.90 6.35
C ILE A 126 -23.48 -3.93 7.29
N THR A 127 -24.66 -3.45 6.89
CA THR A 127 -25.49 -2.53 7.71
C THR A 127 -25.93 -3.20 9.01
N ASN A 128 -26.30 -4.48 8.94
CA ASN A 128 -26.58 -5.31 10.11
C ASN A 128 -25.39 -6.23 10.41
N GLU A 129 -24.61 -5.86 11.42
CA GLU A 129 -23.42 -6.62 11.80
C GLU A 129 -23.73 -8.03 12.28
N THR A 130 -24.85 -8.23 12.98
CA THR A 130 -25.25 -9.54 13.49
C THR A 130 -25.56 -10.51 12.33
N GLU A 131 -26.25 -10.03 11.29
CA GLU A 131 -26.50 -10.83 10.08
C GLU A 131 -25.23 -11.04 9.26
N ALA A 132 -24.38 -10.01 9.14
CA ALA A 132 -23.10 -10.14 8.46
C ALA A 132 -22.23 -11.22 9.12
N LEU A 133 -22.16 -11.26 10.46
CA LEU A 133 -21.38 -12.26 11.21
C LEU A 133 -21.88 -13.71 11.04
N LYS A 134 -23.12 -13.93 10.58
CA LYS A 134 -23.59 -15.27 10.19
C LYS A 134 -22.96 -15.75 8.89
N THR A 135 -22.58 -14.82 8.01
CA THR A 135 -22.07 -15.11 6.66
C THR A 135 -20.57 -14.85 6.49
N MET A 136 -19.94 -14.11 7.42
CA MET A 136 -18.51 -13.81 7.37
C MET A 136 -17.87 -13.72 8.76
N THR A 137 -16.55 -13.94 8.81
CA THR A 137 -15.78 -13.81 10.07
C THR A 137 -15.71 -12.36 10.55
N ALA A 138 -15.53 -12.16 11.85
CA ALA A 138 -15.37 -10.82 12.44
C ALA A 138 -14.22 -10.01 11.81
N GLY A 139 -13.09 -10.65 11.51
CA GLY A 139 -11.97 -9.99 10.83
C GLY A 139 -12.31 -9.56 9.40
N ARG A 140 -13.08 -10.36 8.66
CA ARG A 140 -13.56 -9.99 7.32
C ARG A 140 -14.54 -8.82 7.40
N LEU A 141 -15.45 -8.83 8.37
CA LEU A 141 -16.37 -7.73 8.60
C LEU A 141 -15.62 -6.43 8.95
N GLU A 142 -14.64 -6.49 9.86
CA GLU A 142 -13.83 -5.32 10.21
C GLU A 142 -13.04 -4.78 9.01
N TYR A 143 -12.46 -5.66 8.21
CA TYR A 143 -11.78 -5.28 6.96
C TYR A 143 -12.73 -4.60 5.97
N LEU A 144 -13.91 -5.18 5.74
CA LEU A 144 -14.93 -4.61 4.84
C LEU A 144 -15.42 -3.25 5.33
N LYS A 145 -15.63 -3.06 6.65
CA LYS A 145 -15.99 -1.76 7.21
C LYS A 145 -14.96 -0.67 6.87
N LYS A 146 -13.67 -1.00 6.94
CA LYS A 146 -12.58 -0.07 6.57
C LYS A 146 -12.55 0.24 5.08
N LEU A 147 -12.89 -0.73 4.23
CA LEU A 147 -12.93 -0.56 2.78
C LEU A 147 -14.19 0.14 2.26
N TYR A 148 -15.33 -0.03 2.92
CA TYR A 148 -16.64 0.38 2.42
C TYR A 148 -16.69 1.83 1.93
N PRO A 149 -16.09 2.83 2.62
CA PRO A 149 -16.06 4.21 2.12
C PRO A 149 -15.41 4.37 0.74
N PHE A 150 -14.41 3.54 0.41
CA PHE A 150 -13.70 3.56 -0.87
C PHE A 150 -14.46 2.82 -1.99
N LEU A 151 -15.40 1.94 -1.63
CA LEU A 151 -16.20 1.13 -2.58
C LEU A 151 -17.51 1.80 -3.00
N ARG A 152 -17.87 2.94 -2.41
CA ARG A 152 -19.14 3.65 -2.70
C ARG A 152 -19.16 4.32 -4.07
N ASN A 153 -18.03 4.89 -4.50
CA ASN A 153 -17.93 5.61 -5.76
C ASN A 153 -17.63 4.62 -6.90
N GLN A 154 -18.67 4.06 -7.51
CA GLN A 154 -18.56 3.08 -8.58
C GLN A 154 -18.90 3.68 -9.96
N SER A 155 -18.16 3.30 -10.99
CA SER A 155 -18.38 3.70 -12.38
C SER A 155 -17.82 2.66 -13.34
N GLU A 156 -18.43 2.49 -14.52
CA GLU A 156 -17.80 1.69 -15.60
C GLU A 156 -16.50 2.33 -16.09
N ASP A 157 -16.37 3.66 -16.01
CA ASP A 157 -15.09 4.35 -16.15
C ASP A 157 -14.27 4.20 -14.87
N CYS A 158 -13.55 3.08 -14.72
CA CYS A 158 -12.77 2.74 -13.52
C CYS A 158 -11.30 2.33 -13.80
N LEU A 159 -10.80 2.51 -15.04
CA LEU A 159 -9.46 2.06 -15.44
C LEU A 159 -8.37 3.06 -15.02
N TYR A 160 -8.20 3.19 -13.71
CA TYR A 160 -7.24 4.07 -13.05
C TYR A 160 -6.24 3.29 -12.21
N LEU A 161 -5.02 3.81 -12.10
CA LEU A 161 -3.98 3.31 -11.21
C LEU A 161 -3.58 4.36 -10.17
N ASN A 162 -2.99 3.88 -9.08
CA ASN A 162 -2.43 4.72 -8.02
C ASN A 162 -0.95 4.38 -7.89
N ILE A 163 -0.07 5.38 -7.94
CA ILE A 163 1.38 5.24 -7.89
C ILE A 163 1.89 5.81 -6.57
N TYR A 164 2.74 5.03 -5.90
CA TYR A 164 3.42 5.42 -4.67
C TYR A 164 4.91 5.23 -4.88
N ALA A 165 5.67 6.32 -4.97
CA ALA A 165 7.11 6.29 -5.21
C ALA A 165 7.85 6.93 -4.02
N PRO A 166 8.89 6.27 -3.44
CA PRO A 166 9.67 6.91 -2.38
C PRO A 166 10.32 8.18 -2.92
N LEU A 167 10.24 9.27 -2.16
CA LEU A 167 10.82 10.55 -2.51
C LEU A 167 12.34 10.36 -2.68
N ARG A 168 12.86 10.70 -3.86
CA ARG A 168 14.29 10.66 -4.11
C ARG A 168 14.97 11.69 -3.22
N SER A 169 15.74 11.24 -2.22
CA SER A 169 16.66 12.13 -1.52
C SER A 169 17.78 12.50 -2.49
N PHE A 170 18.11 13.79 -2.57
CA PHE A 170 19.19 14.30 -3.41
C PHE A 170 20.59 13.85 -2.95
N ALA A 171 20.69 13.08 -1.87
CA ALA A 171 21.93 12.83 -1.12
C ALA A 171 22.60 11.47 -1.40
N SER A 172 22.19 10.75 -2.45
CA SER A 172 22.74 9.43 -2.73
C SER A 172 22.93 9.19 -4.22
N ASN A 173 24.18 9.27 -4.67
CA ASN A 173 24.65 8.73 -5.94
C ASN A 173 24.59 7.18 -6.01
N ASN A 174 23.97 6.49 -5.05
CA ASN A 174 23.62 5.09 -5.25
C ASN A 174 22.43 5.00 -6.20
N SER A 175 22.70 4.41 -7.35
CA SER A 175 21.73 3.78 -8.25
C SER A 175 21.07 2.60 -7.52
N TYR A 176 20.19 2.90 -6.56
CA TYR A 176 19.34 1.88 -5.98
C TYR A 176 18.48 1.26 -7.08
N LEU A 177 18.44 -0.08 -7.10
CA LEU A 177 17.54 -0.82 -7.96
C LEU A 177 16.11 -0.41 -7.58
N LYS A 178 15.39 0.21 -8.51
CA LYS A 178 13.96 0.45 -8.32
C LYS A 178 13.25 -0.87 -8.59
N ILE A 179 12.67 -1.44 -7.55
CA ILE A 179 11.78 -2.59 -7.68
C ILE A 179 10.37 -2.05 -7.89
N GLU A 180 9.77 -2.40 -9.02
CA GLU A 180 8.37 -2.11 -9.29
C GLU A 180 7.51 -3.24 -8.71
N ILE A 181 6.58 -2.88 -7.82
CA ILE A 181 5.62 -3.80 -7.25
C ILE A 181 4.24 -3.40 -7.75
N THR A 182 3.63 -4.26 -8.57
CA THR A 182 2.25 -4.07 -9.03
C THR A 182 1.31 -4.93 -8.19
N ALA A 183 0.40 -4.30 -7.46
CA ALA A 183 -0.59 -4.99 -6.64
C ALA A 183 -1.93 -5.09 -7.37
N PHE A 184 -2.37 -6.31 -7.67
CA PHE A 184 -3.71 -6.59 -8.18
C PHE A 184 -4.63 -6.99 -7.03
N HIS A 185 -5.71 -6.23 -6.83
CA HIS A 185 -6.72 -6.57 -5.84
C HIS A 185 -7.76 -7.47 -6.52
N GLN A 186 -7.84 -8.73 -6.08
CA GLN A 186 -8.88 -9.67 -6.53
C GLN A 186 -9.83 -9.94 -5.38
N ASN A 187 -11.12 -9.73 -5.61
CA ASN A 187 -12.20 -10.29 -4.79
C ASN A 187 -12.98 -11.26 -5.68
N MET A 188 -12.66 -12.54 -5.58
CA MET A 188 -13.48 -13.59 -6.17
C MET A 188 -14.71 -13.77 -5.26
N ASN A 189 -15.80 -13.08 -5.58
CA ASN A 189 -17.12 -13.48 -5.08
C ASN A 189 -17.68 -14.48 -6.08
N TYR A 190 -17.55 -15.78 -5.80
CA TYR A 190 -18.31 -16.79 -6.52
C TYR A 190 -19.76 -16.71 -6.04
N GLU A 191 -20.66 -16.11 -6.84
CA GLU A 191 -22.08 -16.45 -6.71
C GLU A 191 -22.24 -17.84 -7.35
N ILE A 192 -22.19 -18.89 -6.53
CA ILE A 192 -22.72 -20.20 -6.92
C ILE A 192 -24.23 -20.02 -6.88
N LYS A 193 -24.83 -19.87 -8.07
CA LYS A 193 -26.29 -20.00 -8.25
C LYS A 193 -26.70 -21.45 -8.16
#